data_AF-A0A2V5V629-F1
#
_entry.id   AF-A0A2V5V629-F1
#
_cell.length_a   1.000
_cell.length_b   1.000
_cell.length_c   1.000
_cell.angle_alpha   90.00
_cell.angle_beta   90.00
_cell.angle_gamma   90.00
#
_symmetry.space_group_name_H-M   'P 1'
#
loop_
_entity.id
_entity.type
_entity.pdbx_description
1 polymer ?
#
loop_
_entity_poly.entity_id
_entity_poly.type
_entity_poly.pdbx_seq_one_letter_code
_entity_poly.pdbx_strand_id
1 'polypeptide(L)' 'MERIIEFDFVRATEAAALNSLRWLGRGDKEAADAAACDAMRGMFDLMNICGEVVIGEGIKDEAPG' A
#
# COMPACT_ATOMS: atom_id res chain seq x y z
N MET A 1 -11.06 -15.96 15.85
CA MET A 1 -11.87 -14.91 15.20
C MET A 1 -11.57 -14.99 13.72
N GLU A 2 -12.56 -15.28 12.90
CA GLU A 2 -12.37 -15.37 11.45
C GLU A 2 -12.06 -13.96 10.91
N ARG A 3 -10.95 -13.80 10.18
CA ARG A 3 -10.64 -12.54 9.49
C ARG A 3 -11.32 -12.60 8.13
N ILE A 4 -12.16 -11.61 7.89
CA ILE A 4 -12.87 -11.39 6.64
C ILE A 4 -11.93 -10.56 5.75
N ILE A 5 -11.53 -11.12 4.60
CA ILE A 5 -10.53 -10.55 3.69
C ILE A 5 -10.91 -9.14 3.22
N GLU A 6 -12.20 -8.85 3.11
CA GLU A 6 -12.75 -7.55 2.75
C GLU A 6 -12.32 -6.46 3.75
N PHE A 7 -12.30 -6.77 5.05
CA PHE A 7 -11.84 -5.81 6.06
C PHE A 7 -10.32 -5.63 6.05
N ASP A 8 -9.56 -6.64 5.61
CA ASP A 8 -8.11 -6.50 5.48
C ASP A 8 -7.75 -5.55 4.32
N PHE A 9 -8.52 -5.57 3.22
CA PHE A 9 -8.39 -4.57 2.16
C PHE A 9 -8.73 -3.15 2.62
N VAL A 10 -9.80 -2.98 3.42
CA VAL A 10 -10.11 -1.67 4.03
C VAL A 10 -8.91 -1.16 4.83
N ARG A 11 -8.32 -2.00 5.68
CA ARG A 11 -7.14 -1.64 6.48
C ARG A 11 -5.92 -1.31 5.62
N ALA A 12 -5.72 -1.99 4.48
CA ALA A 12 -4.65 -1.65 3.55
C ALA A 12 -4.81 -0.22 3.00
N THR A 13 -6.02 0.17 2.63
CA THR A 13 -6.29 1.54 2.15
C THR A 13 -6.17 2.59 3.25
N GLU A 14 -6.59 2.28 4.48
CA GLU A 14 -6.42 3.16 5.64
C GLU A 14 -4.94 3.37 5.96
N ALA A 15 -4.15 2.29 5.97
CA ALA A 15 -2.71 2.35 6.21
C ALA A 15 -2.00 3.21 5.15
N ALA A 16 -2.34 3.05 3.87
CA ALA A 16 -1.81 3.86 2.79
C ALA A 16 -2.08 5.36 3.02
N ALA A 17 -3.36 5.71 3.21
CA ALA A 17 -3.79 7.09 3.39
C ALA A 17 -3.12 7.78 4.60
N LEU A 18 -3.04 7.08 5.73
CA LEU A 18 -2.41 7.60 6.95
C LEU A 18 -0.89 7.80 6.78
N ASN A 19 -0.21 6.91 6.06
CA ASN A 19 1.23 7.02 5.84
C ASN A 19 1.60 8.09 4.79
N SER A 20 0.73 8.36 3.82
CA SER A 20 0.89 9.49 2.89
C SER A 20 0.55 10.85 3.51
N LEU A 21 -0.31 10.90 4.54
CA LEU A 21 -0.81 12.14 5.13
C LEU A 21 0.31 13.10 5.58
N ARG A 22 1.43 12.57 6.09
CA ARG A 22 2.57 13.38 6.55
C ARG A 22 3.19 14.24 5.43
N TRP A 23 2.97 13.87 4.18
CA TRP A 23 3.53 14.49 2.98
C TRP A 23 2.57 15.49 2.31
N LEU A 24 1.34 15.61 2.80
CA LEU A 24 0.35 16.53 2.25
C LEU A 24 0.87 17.98 2.26
N GLY A 25 0.85 18.64 1.10
CA GLY A 25 1.30 20.02 0.93
C GLY A 25 2.82 20.23 0.94
N ARG A 26 3.63 19.16 0.98
CA ARG A 26 5.11 19.27 0.99
C ARG A 26 5.75 19.36 -0.39
N GLY A 27 4.99 19.10 -1.45
CA GLY A 27 5.51 19.07 -2.83
C GLY A 27 6.44 17.88 -3.13
N ASP A 28 6.53 16.91 -2.21
CA ASP A 28 7.37 15.73 -2.33
C ASP A 28 6.52 14.51 -2.70
N LYS A 29 6.22 14.37 -4.00
CA LYS A 29 5.31 13.33 -4.49
C LYS A 29 5.89 11.92 -4.31
N GLU A 30 7.19 11.76 -4.57
CA GLU A 30 7.84 10.44 -4.59
C GLU A 30 7.89 9.85 -3.18
N ALA A 31 8.16 10.68 -2.17
CA ALA A 31 8.12 10.22 -0.78
C ALA A 31 6.70 9.94 -0.28
N ALA A 32 5.70 10.68 -0.79
CA ALA A 32 4.29 10.45 -0.47
C ALA A 32 3.79 9.12 -1.04
N ASP A 33 4.20 8.84 -2.27
CA ASP A 33 3.86 7.64 -3.02
C ASP A 33 4.52 6.39 -2.42
N ALA A 34 5.85 6.43 -2.22
CA ALA A 34 6.59 5.36 -1.56
C ALA A 34 6.00 5.02 -0.18
N ALA A 35 5.66 6.04 0.63
CA ALA A 35 5.04 5.83 1.93
C ALA A 35 3.65 5.16 1.86
N ALA A 36 2.89 5.39 0.79
CA ALA A 36 1.60 4.74 0.57
C ALA A 36 1.80 3.27 0.18
N CYS A 37 2.69 3.04 -0.78
CA CYS A 37 2.97 1.74 -1.38
C CYS A 37 3.60 0.77 -0.38
N ASP A 38 4.58 1.22 0.40
CA ASP A 38 5.18 0.43 1.47
C ASP A 38 4.13 0.00 2.51
N ALA A 39 3.20 0.90 2.86
CA ALA A 39 2.14 0.60 3.81
C ALA A 39 1.13 -0.42 3.25
N MET A 40 0.73 -0.29 1.98
CA MET A 40 -0.14 -1.29 1.34
C MET A 40 0.56 -2.65 1.22
N ARG A 41 1.82 -2.66 0.78
CA ARG A 41 2.63 -3.88 0.62
C ARG A 41 2.76 -4.62 1.95
N GLY A 42 3.11 -3.90 3.01
CA GLY A 42 3.20 -4.47 4.36
C GLY A 42 1.86 -5.04 4.86
N MET A 43 0.73 -4.44 4.48
CA MET A 43 -0.59 -4.99 4.80
C MET A 43 -0.89 -6.26 4.01
N PHE A 44 -0.55 -6.32 2.71
CA PHE A 44 -0.72 -7.54 1.91
C PHE A 44 0.10 -8.72 2.43
N ASP A 45 1.32 -8.48 2.92
CA ASP A 45 2.18 -9.52 3.48
C ASP A 45 1.59 -10.15 4.78
N LEU A 46 0.63 -9.48 5.42
CA LEU A 46 -0.08 -9.98 6.62
C LEU A 46 -1.38 -10.73 6.29
N MET A 47 -1.87 -10.62 5.06
CA MET A 47 -3.11 -11.25 4.62
C MET A 47 -2.88 -12.73 4.28
N ASN A 48 -3.85 -13.58 4.58
CA ASN A 48 -3.80 -15.00 4.19
C ASN A 48 -4.27 -15.18 2.74
N ILE A 49 -3.49 -14.67 1.79
CA ILE A 49 -3.82 -14.65 0.36
C ILE A 49 -2.65 -15.13 -0.50
N CYS A 50 -2.96 -15.64 -1.69
CA CYS A 50 -2.00 -15.84 -2.78
C CYS A 50 -2.44 -14.92 -3.92
N GLY A 51 -2.04 -13.66 -3.86
CA GLY A 51 -2.41 -12.62 -4.82
C GLY A 51 -1.26 -12.24 -5.75
N GLU A 52 -1.59 -11.88 -6.98
CA GLU A 52 -0.67 -11.33 -7.97
C GLU A 52 -1.04 -9.87 -8.25
N VAL A 53 -0.04 -8.98 -8.18
CA VAL A 53 -0.22 -7.57 -8.56
C VAL A 53 -0.19 -7.47 -10.08
N VAL A 54 -1.36 -7.38 -10.70
CA VAL A 54 -1.50 -7.23 -12.17
C VAL A 54 -1.52 -5.77 -12.62
N ILE A 55 -1.78 -4.85 -11.69
CA ILE A 55 -1.71 -3.38 -11.87
C ILE A 55 -1.07 -2.82 -10.60
N GLY A 56 0.01 -2.04 -10.73
CA GLY A 56 0.76 -1.47 -9.60
C GLY A 56 1.56 -0.23 -10.00
N GLU A 57 2.51 0.18 -9.15
CA GLU A 57 3.32 1.39 -9.27
C GLU A 57 4.07 1.56 -10.60
N GLY A 58 4.45 0.46 -11.24
CA GLY A 58 5.15 0.51 -12.51
C GLY A 58 5.71 -0.83 -12.93
N ILE A 59 6.59 -0.81 -13.93
CA ILE A 59 7.35 -1.98 -14.34
C ILE A 59 8.24 -2.39 -13.16
N LYS A 60 8.29 -3.70 -12.86
CA LYS A 60 9.00 -4.28 -11.71
C LYS A 60 10.46 -3.82 -11.55
N ASP A 61 11.12 -3.41 -12.63
CA ASP A 61 12.51 -2.96 -12.63
C ASP A 61 12.66 -1.44 -12.39
N GLU A 62 11.57 -0.67 -12.50
CA GLU A 62 11.52 0.80 -12.34
C GLU A 62 10.71 1.23 -11.10
N ALA A 63 9.91 0.33 -10.54
CA ALA A 63 9.14 0.56 -9.33
C ALA A 63 9.92 0.05 -8.09
N PRO A 64 10.06 0.85 -7.02
CA PRO A 64 10.79 0.44 -5.81
C PRO A 64 9.99 -0.52 -4.90
N GLY A 65 8.86 -1.05 -5.36
CA GLY A 65 7.93 -1.87 -4.58
C GLY A 65 8.44 -3.24 -4.16
#